data_AF-A0A9C7G6Z7-F1
#
_entry.id   AF-A0A9C7G6Z7-F1
#
_cell.length_a   1.000
_cell.length_b   1.000
_cell.length_c   1.000
_cell.angle_alpha   90.00
_cell.angle_beta   90.00
_cell.angle_gamma   90.00
#
_symmetry.space_group_name_H-M   'P 1'
#
loop_
_entity.id
_entity.type
_entity.pdbx_description
1 polymer ?
#
loop_
_entity_poly.entity_id
_entity_poly.type
_entity_poly.pdbx_seq_one_letter_code
_entity_poly.pdbx_strand_id
1 'polypeptide(L)'
;MLNRLVKYKERQTIINEYHDDELVNRCGFHFDKIQTDNNSILFMKECKPLRQIDLPAHFKIRKDSQFPNFYVVEWDVSVIEIYFP
;
A
#
# COMPACT_ATOMS: atom_id res chain seq x y z
N MET A 1 -9.48 2.64 -7.89
CA MET A 1 -8.50 1.53 -8.01
C MET A 1 -8.05 1.01 -6.64
N LEU A 2 -7.92 1.86 -5.62
CA LEU A 2 -7.69 1.47 -4.21
C LEU A 2 -8.62 0.36 -3.69
N ASN A 3 -9.92 0.42 -4.00
CA ASN A 3 -10.88 -0.61 -3.60
C ASN A 3 -10.50 -2.03 -4.08
N ARG A 4 -9.58 -2.19 -5.04
CA ARG A 4 -9.09 -3.54 -5.43
C ARG A 4 -8.17 -4.15 -4.37
N LEU A 5 -7.61 -3.36 -3.45
CA LEU A 5 -6.74 -3.83 -2.38
C LEU A 5 -7.51 -4.59 -1.30
N VAL A 6 -8.78 -4.26 -1.07
CA VAL A 6 -9.63 -4.91 -0.02
C VAL A 6 -9.86 -6.40 -0.25
N LYS A 7 -9.54 -6.92 -1.44
CA LYS A 7 -9.58 -8.35 -1.76
C LYS A 7 -8.43 -9.12 -1.11
N TYR A 8 -7.32 -8.46 -0.78
CA TYR A 8 -6.21 -9.08 -0.05
C TYR A 8 -6.56 -9.11 1.43
N LYS A 9 -6.52 -10.31 2.00
CA LYS A 9 -6.89 -10.61 3.39
C LYS A 9 -6.00 -11.72 3.91
N GLU A 10 -5.76 -11.73 5.21
CA GLU A 10 -5.02 -12.79 5.93
C GLU A 10 -3.68 -13.11 5.26
N ARG A 11 -2.91 -12.06 4.93
CA ARG A 11 -1.67 -12.16 4.15
C ARG A 11 -0.55 -11.35 4.78
N GLN A 12 0.67 -11.63 4.32
CA GLN A 12 1.79 -10.73 4.46
C GLN A 12 1.74 -9.65 3.37
N THR A 13 2.19 -8.45 3.68
CA THR A 13 2.49 -7.39 2.71
C THR A 13 3.93 -6.92 2.92
N ILE A 14 4.56 -6.47 1.84
CA ILE A 14 5.81 -5.71 1.87
C ILE A 14 5.50 -4.33 1.31
N ILE A 15 5.93 -3.29 2.02
CA ILE A 15 5.77 -1.90 1.63
C ILE A 15 7.14 -1.25 1.58
N ASN A 16 7.49 -0.71 0.42
CA ASN A 16 8.66 0.15 0.23
C ASN A 16 8.16 1.58 0.03
N GLU A 17 8.79 2.53 0.70
CA GLU A 17 8.50 3.96 0.54
C GLU A 17 9.78 4.64 0.06
N TYR A 18 9.65 5.38 -1.02
CA TYR A 18 10.71 6.15 -1.64
C TYR A 18 10.36 7.63 -1.60
N HIS A 19 11.40 8.45 -1.47
CA HIS A 19 11.31 9.90 -1.61
C HIS A 19 12.53 10.36 -2.43
N ASP A 20 12.29 11.07 -3.54
CA ASP A 20 13.34 11.50 -4.46
C ASP A 20 14.23 10.33 -4.92
N ASP A 21 13.58 9.23 -5.34
CA ASP A 21 14.19 7.95 -5.74
C ASP A 21 14.99 7.20 -4.65
N GLU A 22 15.13 7.75 -3.45
CA GLU A 22 15.78 7.09 -2.32
C GLU A 22 14.80 6.24 -1.51
N LEU A 23 15.16 4.98 -1.23
CA LEU A 23 14.38 4.11 -0.34
C LEU A 23 14.51 4.59 1.11
N VAL A 24 13.48 5.28 1.60
CA VAL A 24 13.46 5.83 2.97
C VAL A 24 12.87 4.86 3.99
N ASN A 25 12.04 3.92 3.56
CA ASN A 25 11.43 2.93 4.45
C ASN A 25 11.15 1.61 3.73
N ARG A 26 11.33 0.50 4.44
CA ARG A 26 10.91 -0.81 4.00
C ARG A 26 10.40 -1.61 5.17
N CYS A 27 9.16 -2.10 5.06
CA CYS A 27 8.55 -2.89 6.10
C CYS A 27 7.78 -4.08 5.52
N GLY A 28 7.84 -5.21 6.22
CA GLY A 28 7.02 -6.38 5.94
C GLY A 28 6.19 -6.72 7.17
N PHE A 29 4.89 -6.96 7.00
CA PHE A 29 4.02 -7.30 8.12
C PHE A 29 2.83 -8.17 7.68
N HIS A 30 2.27 -8.91 8.64
CA HIS A 30 1.04 -9.68 8.45
C HIS A 30 -0.18 -8.84 8.84
N PHE A 31 -1.26 -8.95 8.08
CA PHE A 31 -2.52 -8.25 8.33
C PHE A 31 -3.72 -9.16 8.02
N ASP A 32 -4.87 -8.85 8.62
CA ASP A 32 -6.10 -9.63 8.44
C ASP A 32 -6.95 -9.07 7.30
N LYS A 33 -7.09 -7.75 7.24
CA LYS A 33 -7.89 -7.05 6.21
C LYS A 33 -7.35 -5.66 5.91
N ILE A 34 -7.70 -5.16 4.73
CA ILE A 34 -7.45 -3.78 4.29
C ILE A 34 -8.78 -3.04 4.24
N GLN A 35 -8.79 -1.83 4.81
CA GLN A 35 -9.83 -0.82 4.62
C GLN A 35 -9.26 0.29 3.75
N THR A 36 -10.07 0.81 2.83
CA THR A 36 -9.68 1.92 1.98
C THR A 36 -10.80 2.96 1.98
N ASP A 37 -10.42 4.23 2.02
CA ASP A 37 -11.29 5.34 1.64
C ASP A 37 -10.69 6.05 0.42
N ASN A 38 -11.14 7.27 0.11
CA ASN A 38 -10.65 8.01 -1.05
C ASN A 38 -9.18 8.42 -0.92
N ASN A 39 -8.68 8.59 0.31
CA ASN A 39 -7.40 9.22 0.63
C ASN A 39 -6.55 8.38 1.58
N SER A 40 -6.93 7.12 1.88
CA SER A 40 -6.16 6.29 2.80
C SER A 40 -6.22 4.80 2.49
N ILE A 41 -5.16 4.10 2.88
CA ILE A 41 -5.08 2.64 2.94
C ILE A 41 -4.78 2.27 4.40
N LEU A 42 -5.70 1.54 5.03
CA LEU A 42 -5.58 1.10 6.42
C LEU A 42 -5.48 -0.43 6.49
N PHE A 43 -4.35 -0.92 6.97
CA PHE A 43 -4.13 -2.32 7.29
C PHE A 43 -4.55 -2.60 8.73
N MET A 44 -5.33 -3.66 8.92
CA MET A 44 -5.88 -4.05 10.22
C MET A 44 -5.39 -5.43 10.62
N LYS A 45 -5.10 -5.61 11.91
CA LYS A 45 -4.80 -6.91 12.53
C LYS A 45 -5.51 -7.02 13.89
N GLU A 46 -6.20 -8.12 14.16
CA GLU A 46 -6.98 -8.36 15.37
C GLU A 46 -7.95 -7.21 15.69
N CYS A 47 -8.62 -6.72 14.64
CA CYS A 47 -9.52 -5.56 14.69
C CYS A 47 -8.88 -4.24 15.14
N LYS A 48 -7.54 -4.15 15.19
CA LYS A 48 -6.79 -2.93 15.50
C LYS A 48 -6.09 -2.37 14.26
N PRO A 49 -5.99 -1.03 14.13
CA PRO A 49 -5.12 -0.38 13.15
C PRO A 49 -3.68 -0.87 13.31
N LEU A 50 -3.10 -1.41 12.25
CA LEU A 50 -1.69 -1.84 12.23
C LEU A 50 -0.82 -0.82 11.49
N ARG A 51 -1.26 -0.37 10.31
CA ARG A 51 -0.56 0.65 9.53
C ARG A 51 -1.56 1.42 8.68
N GLN A 52 -1.43 2.73 8.66
CA GLN A 52 -2.18 3.62 7.79
C GLN A 52 -1.22 4.29 6.81
N ILE A 53 -1.64 4.43 5.56
CA ILE A 53 -0.97 5.21 4.53
C ILE A 53 -1.95 6.30 4.12
N ASP A 54 -1.60 7.55 4.41
CA ASP A 54 -2.34 8.72 3.98
C ASP A 54 -1.90 9.13 2.58
N LEU A 55 -2.87 9.34 1.69
CA LEU A 55 -2.68 9.65 0.29
C LEU A 55 -3.16 11.08 0.02
N PRO A 56 -2.32 11.93 -0.59
CA PRO A 56 -2.74 13.28 -0.96
C PRO A 56 -3.76 13.24 -2.10
N ALA A 57 -4.53 14.31 -2.29
CA ALA A 57 -5.65 14.36 -3.23
C ALA A 57 -5.28 14.00 -4.69
N HIS A 58 -4.03 14.21 -5.11
CA HIS A 58 -3.53 14.00 -6.47
C HIS A 58 -2.71 12.73 -6.68
N PHE A 59 -2.82 11.75 -5.77
CA PHE A 59 -2.10 10.48 -5.93
C PHE A 59 -2.53 9.72 -7.20
N LYS A 60 -1.58 9.01 -7.80
CA LYS A 60 -1.85 8.01 -8.83
C LYS A 60 -1.59 6.63 -8.25
N ILE A 61 -2.42 5.67 -8.64
CA ILE A 61 -2.21 4.27 -8.33
C ILE A 61 -2.25 3.46 -9.60
N ARG A 62 -1.32 2.52 -9.73
CA ARG A 62 -1.27 1.54 -10.81
C ARG A 62 -0.96 0.16 -10.25
N LYS A 63 -1.47 -0.87 -10.94
CA LYS A 63 -1.00 -2.24 -10.73
C LYS A 63 0.09 -2.50 -11.76
N ASP A 64 1.22 -3.02 -11.31
CA ASP A 64 2.28 -3.41 -12.23
C ASP A 64 1.87 -4.67 -13.02
N SER A 65 2.14 -4.67 -14.31
CA SER A 65 1.77 -5.76 -15.21
C SER A 65 2.79 -6.89 -15.22
N GLN A 66 4.04 -6.60 -14.85
CA GLN A 66 5.14 -7.57 -14.82
C GLN A 66 5.17 -8.36 -13.52
N PHE A 67 4.72 -7.75 -12.42
CA PHE A 67 4.70 -8.38 -11.10
C PHE A 67 3.28 -8.62 -10.58
N PRO A 68 2.85 -9.89 -10.40
CA PRO A 68 1.56 -10.20 -9.80
C PRO A 68 1.42 -9.57 -8.42
N ASN A 69 0.23 -9.04 -8.12
CA ASN A 69 -0.10 -8.44 -6.82
C ASN A 69 0.83 -7.29 -6.37
N PHE A 70 1.49 -6.64 -7.32
CA PHE A 70 2.33 -5.48 -7.07
C PHE A 70 1.60 -4.21 -7.48
N TYR A 71 1.56 -3.24 -6.57
CA TYR A 71 0.89 -1.96 -6.75
C TYR A 71 1.88 -0.84 -6.49
N VAL A 72 1.81 0.22 -7.28
CA VAL A 72 2.60 1.43 -7.10
C VAL A 72 1.64 2.59 -6.90
N VAL A 73 1.87 3.33 -5.83
CA VAL A 73 1.16 4.57 -5.50
C VAL A 73 2.19 5.69 -5.52
N GLU A 74 1.93 6.76 -6.26
CA GLU A 74 2.90 7.83 -6.47
C GLU A 74 2.24 9.20 -6.42
N TRP A 75 2.95 10.17 -5.86
CA TRP A 75 2.59 11.59 -5.86
C TRP A 75 3.85 12.42 -5.70
N ASP A 76 3.95 13.54 -6.42
CA ASP A 76 5.12 14.42 -6.40
C ASP A 76 6.44 13.63 -6.57
N VAL A 77 7.29 13.63 -5.55
CA VAL A 77 8.56 12.88 -5.50
C VAL A 77 8.49 11.62 -4.63
N SER A 78 7.30 11.25 -4.16
CA SER A 78 7.07 10.12 -3.28
C SER A 78 6.48 8.94 -4.02
N VAL A 79 7.01 7.74 -3.75
CA VAL A 79 6.53 6.48 -4.31
C VAL A 79 6.35 5.46 -3.19
N ILE A 80 5.21 4.78 -3.19
CA ILE A 80 4.93 3.63 -2.33
C ILE A 80 4.70 2.42 -3.22
N GLU A 81 5.54 1.39 -3.03
CA GLU A 81 5.34 0.09 -3.62
C GLU A 81 4.69 -0.84 -2.59
N ILE A 82 3.59 -1.48 -2.95
CA ILE A 82 2.85 -2.42 -2.11
C ILE A 82 2.83 -3.77 -2.81
N TYR A 83 3.46 -4.76 -2.19
CA TYR A 83 3.55 -6.12 -2.70
C TYR A 83 2.86 -7.11 -1.76
N PHE A 84 1.96 -7.92 -2.32
CA PHE A 84 1.31 -9.03 -1.62
C PHE A 84 1.86 -10.36 -2.14
N PRO A 85 2.81 -11.00 -1.44
CA PRO A 85 3.28 -12.34 -1.77
C PRO A 85 2.15 -13.39 -1.81
#